data_AF-A0A2R6KLH5-F1
#
_entry.id   AF-A0A2R6KLH5-F1
#
_cell.length_a   1.000
_cell.length_b   1.000
_cell.length_c   1.000
_cell.angle_alpha   90.00
_cell.angle_beta   90.00
_cell.angle_gamma   90.00
#
_symmetry.space_group_name_H-M   'P 1'
#
loop_
_entity.id
_entity.type
_entity.pdbx_description
1 polymer ?
#
loop_
_entity_poly.entity_id
_entity_poly.type
_entity_poly.pdbx_seq_one_letter_code
_entity_poly.pdbx_strand_id
1 'polypeptide(L)'
;MTVVLCGVGADTGNVRPVPAVDADGRFEYVPIPEKAATAETATYGALSQRFGDESLADLLDGVRPASDGDWVTDAAAVRDQPVHRDPNFDALTYGEHRPGYVAKLRTLEPGDVVAFYGGFPGPDSSYKHRYLFGHFTVAETPVVVKPEMDRTDKRALLKRQPENAHAKRFAGYGDLYYHDSEFTERPRPVVVVPGRDPGGLLERAIRMSGRRRGPNYYMSETVVDALAPQSRTDNGTHLGGFKPAVRCAVTGEEFVEFVGERA
;
A
#
# COMPACT_ATOMS: atom_id res chain seq x y z
N MET A 1 5.19 1.05 21.51
CA MET A 1 5.38 1.29 20.07
C MET A 1 5.23 -0.04 19.32
N THR A 2 4.51 -0.04 18.21
CA THR A 2 4.17 -1.21 17.39
C THR A 2 4.48 -0.92 15.93
N VAL A 3 4.87 -1.94 15.17
CA VAL A 3 4.88 -1.89 13.71
C VAL A 3 3.71 -2.67 13.11
N VAL A 4 3.04 -2.09 12.12
CA VAL A 4 2.05 -2.79 11.28
C VAL A 4 2.54 -2.85 9.84
N LEU A 5 2.77 -4.07 9.35
CA LEU A 5 3.12 -4.37 7.97
C LEU A 5 1.83 -4.50 7.14
N CYS A 6 1.66 -3.65 6.14
CA CYS A 6 0.50 -3.59 5.26
C CYS A 6 0.83 -4.12 3.88
N GLY A 7 0.07 -5.13 3.44
CA GLY A 7 0.17 -5.71 2.12
C GLY A 7 -0.57 -4.91 1.06
N VAL A 8 0.18 -4.16 0.25
CA VAL A 8 -0.33 -3.15 -0.71
C VAL A 8 0.46 -3.18 -2.03
N GLY A 9 0.26 -2.18 -2.88
CA GLY A 9 0.94 -2.03 -4.17
C GLY A 9 0.29 -2.82 -5.31
N ALA A 10 0.55 -2.36 -6.53
CA ALA A 10 0.06 -2.97 -7.74
C ALA A 10 0.55 -4.41 -7.91
N ASP A 11 -0.32 -5.26 -8.43
CA ASP A 11 -0.01 -6.64 -8.73
C ASP A 11 -0.71 -7.10 -10.02
N THR A 12 -0.69 -8.41 -10.27
CA THR A 12 -1.29 -9.05 -11.45
C THR A 12 -2.79 -8.79 -11.60
N GLY A 13 -3.43 -8.29 -10.55
CA GLY A 13 -4.82 -7.85 -10.57
C GLY A 13 -5.02 -6.53 -11.32
N ASN A 14 -4.01 -5.66 -11.40
CA ASN A 14 -4.21 -4.24 -11.77
C ASN A 14 -3.21 -3.73 -12.81
N VAL A 15 -2.02 -4.31 -12.92
CA VAL A 15 -0.99 -3.84 -13.85
C VAL A 15 -0.29 -5.02 -14.52
N ARG A 16 0.20 -4.79 -15.74
CA ARG A 16 1.11 -5.70 -16.43
C ARG A 16 2.13 -4.89 -17.26
N PRO A 17 3.43 -5.23 -17.23
CA PRO A 17 4.04 -6.15 -16.26
C PRO A 17 3.88 -5.64 -14.81
N VAL A 18 4.06 -6.54 -13.84
CA VAL A 18 4.17 -6.15 -12.43
C VAL A 18 5.61 -5.71 -12.17
N PRO A 19 5.85 -4.61 -11.41
CA PRO A 19 7.20 -4.18 -11.08
C PRO A 19 8.03 -5.32 -10.48
N ALA A 20 9.32 -5.34 -10.83
CA ALA A 20 10.28 -6.33 -10.34
C ALA A 20 11.31 -5.66 -9.41
N VAL A 21 11.96 -6.50 -8.61
CA VAL A 21 13.15 -6.13 -7.85
C VAL A 21 14.37 -6.67 -8.61
N ASP A 22 15.36 -5.82 -8.87
CA ASP A 22 16.58 -6.22 -9.56
C ASP A 22 17.63 -6.84 -8.61
N ALA A 23 18.82 -7.16 -9.14
CA ALA A 23 19.90 -7.80 -8.38
C ALA A 23 20.49 -6.88 -7.29
N ASP A 24 20.37 -5.57 -7.46
CA ASP A 24 20.82 -4.56 -6.50
C ASP A 24 19.74 -4.19 -5.48
N GLY A 25 18.56 -4.82 -5.57
CA GLY A 25 17.40 -4.54 -4.73
C GLY A 25 16.57 -3.32 -5.16
N ARG A 26 16.86 -2.73 -6.33
CA ARG A 26 16.12 -1.57 -6.86
C ARG A 26 14.77 -1.99 -7.40
N PHE A 27 13.82 -1.08 -7.35
CA PHE A 27 12.43 -1.33 -7.76
C PHE A 27 11.68 -0.04 -8.07
N GLU A 28 10.68 -0.13 -8.94
CA GLU A 28 9.74 0.96 -9.21
C GLU A 28 8.47 0.80 -8.37
N TYR A 29 8.09 1.84 -7.63
CA TYR A 29 6.80 1.86 -6.95
C TYR A 29 5.72 2.32 -7.93
N VAL A 30 4.96 1.36 -8.45
CA VAL A 30 3.79 1.64 -9.29
C VAL A 30 2.52 1.58 -8.42
N PRO A 31 1.82 2.71 -8.21
CA PRO A 31 0.53 2.71 -7.52
C PRO A 31 -0.52 1.93 -8.30
N ILE A 32 -1.59 1.49 -7.64
CA ILE A 32 -2.70 0.86 -8.35
C ILE A 32 -3.46 1.91 -9.19
N PRO A 33 -4.10 1.53 -10.32
CA PRO A 33 -4.93 2.44 -11.07
C PRO A 33 -6.14 2.88 -10.23
N GLU A 34 -6.51 4.15 -10.32
CA GLU A 34 -7.74 4.64 -9.72
C GLU A 34 -8.95 4.11 -10.50
N LYS A 35 -9.95 3.62 -9.76
CA LYS A 35 -11.15 2.95 -10.30
C LYS A 35 -12.41 3.78 -10.17
N ALA A 36 -12.24 5.03 -9.74
CA ALA A 36 -13.28 5.85 -9.15
C ALA A 36 -13.19 7.29 -9.64
N ALA A 37 -14.30 8.01 -9.55
CA ALA A 37 -14.26 9.46 -9.53
C ALA A 37 -13.34 9.94 -8.39
N THR A 38 -12.37 10.77 -8.74
CA THR A 38 -11.33 11.24 -7.84
C THR A 38 -10.92 12.67 -8.20
N ALA A 39 -10.39 13.40 -7.23
CA ALA A 39 -9.68 14.65 -7.45
C ALA A 39 -8.16 14.45 -7.69
N GLU A 40 -7.68 13.21 -7.79
CA GLU A 40 -6.28 12.93 -8.15
C GLU A 40 -6.00 13.38 -9.58
N THR A 41 -4.97 14.21 -9.72
CA THR A 41 -4.50 14.73 -11.01
C THR A 41 -3.28 13.98 -11.51
N ALA A 42 -2.59 13.22 -10.64
CA ALA A 42 -1.49 12.37 -11.06
C ALA A 42 -1.99 11.19 -11.91
N THR A 43 -1.37 11.00 -13.06
CA THR A 43 -1.58 9.87 -13.97
C THR A 43 -0.28 9.09 -14.15
N TYR A 44 -0.33 7.90 -14.73
CA TYR A 44 0.90 7.15 -15.01
C TYR A 44 1.83 7.88 -15.98
N GLY A 45 1.29 8.68 -16.92
CA GLY A 45 2.08 9.49 -17.84
C GLY A 45 2.73 10.72 -17.21
N ALA A 46 2.22 11.19 -16.06
CA ALA A 46 2.75 12.36 -15.36
C ALA A 46 3.77 12.02 -14.26
N LEU A 47 3.79 10.76 -13.78
CA LEU A 47 4.73 10.30 -12.77
C LEU A 47 6.00 9.77 -13.45
N SER A 48 7.16 10.29 -13.05
CA SER A 48 8.47 9.82 -13.52
C SER A 48 8.83 8.47 -12.93
N GLN A 49 9.60 7.69 -13.69
CA GLN A 49 10.33 6.55 -13.16
C GLN A 49 11.39 7.01 -12.16
N ARG A 50 11.70 6.19 -11.16
CA ARG A 50 12.80 6.45 -10.23
C ARG A 50 14.16 6.12 -10.84
N PHE A 51 14.22 5.08 -11.68
CA PHE A 51 15.44 4.51 -12.24
C PHE A 51 15.47 4.60 -13.78
N GLY A 52 14.85 5.62 -14.36
CA GLY A 52 14.84 5.90 -15.80
C GLY A 52 14.44 7.34 -16.11
N ASP A 53 14.50 7.71 -17.39
CA ASP A 53 14.20 9.07 -17.87
C ASP A 53 12.74 9.23 -18.38
N GLU A 54 11.94 8.18 -18.24
CA GLU A 54 10.58 8.08 -18.79
C GLU A 54 9.50 8.14 -17.70
N SER A 55 8.23 7.99 -18.09
CA SER A 55 7.09 7.97 -17.17
C SER A 55 6.78 6.55 -16.67
N LEU A 56 6.03 6.42 -15.59
CA LEU A 56 5.56 5.11 -15.12
C LEU A 56 4.69 4.40 -16.17
N ALA A 57 4.01 5.13 -17.06
CA ALA A 57 3.24 4.53 -18.15
C ALA A 57 4.13 3.74 -19.12
N ASP A 58 5.39 4.13 -19.29
CA ASP A 58 6.35 3.46 -20.18
C ASP A 58 6.82 2.10 -19.63
N LEU A 59 6.54 1.83 -18.34
CA LEU A 59 6.77 0.52 -17.73
C LEU A 59 5.60 -0.45 -17.91
N LEU A 60 4.47 -0.01 -18.49
CA LEU A 60 3.19 -0.71 -18.42
C LEU A 60 2.63 -1.03 -19.81
N ASP A 61 2.44 -2.32 -20.08
CA ASP A 61 1.70 -2.83 -21.25
C ASP A 61 0.18 -2.76 -21.05
N GLY A 62 -0.27 -2.59 -19.81
CA GLY A 62 -1.68 -2.38 -19.53
C GLY A 62 -2.02 -2.22 -18.05
N VAL A 63 -3.16 -1.59 -17.83
CA VAL A 63 -3.70 -1.30 -16.51
C VAL A 63 -5.15 -1.74 -16.44
N ARG A 64 -5.60 -2.09 -15.24
CA ARG A 64 -6.95 -2.56 -14.98
C ARG A 64 -7.46 -1.92 -13.68
N PRO A 65 -8.20 -0.80 -13.77
CA PRO A 65 -8.74 -0.07 -12.63
C PRO A 65 -9.57 -0.92 -11.67
N ALA A 66 -10.56 -1.63 -12.20
CA ALA A 66 -11.36 -2.60 -11.45
C ALA A 66 -10.81 -4.00 -11.71
N SER A 67 -10.47 -4.77 -10.67
CA SER A 67 -9.81 -6.09 -10.80
C SER A 67 -10.57 -7.12 -11.63
N ASP A 68 -11.87 -6.92 -11.83
CA ASP A 68 -12.81 -7.69 -12.63
C ASP A 68 -13.21 -7.02 -13.95
N GLY A 69 -12.73 -5.80 -14.21
CA GLY A 69 -12.96 -5.05 -15.45
C GLY A 69 -12.00 -5.42 -16.58
N ASP A 70 -12.12 -4.69 -17.69
CA ASP A 70 -11.29 -4.88 -18.87
C ASP A 70 -9.88 -4.29 -18.70
N TRP A 71 -8.93 -4.87 -19.43
CA TRP A 71 -7.58 -4.31 -19.53
C TRP A 71 -7.55 -3.13 -20.48
N VAL A 72 -7.10 -1.98 -19.98
CA VAL A 72 -6.72 -0.83 -20.80
C VAL A 72 -5.30 -1.07 -21.31
N THR A 73 -5.15 -1.09 -22.63
CA THR A 73 -3.86 -1.39 -23.32
C THR A 73 -3.48 -0.35 -24.37
N ASP A 74 -4.40 0.55 -24.70
CA ASP A 74 -4.08 1.71 -25.52
C ASP A 74 -3.10 2.61 -24.74
N ALA A 75 -1.95 2.91 -25.35
CA ALA A 75 -0.86 3.60 -24.67
C ALA A 75 -1.25 5.02 -24.21
N ALA A 76 -2.08 5.73 -24.96
CA ALA A 76 -2.55 7.05 -24.54
C ALA A 76 -3.51 6.93 -23.34
N ALA A 77 -4.43 5.96 -23.37
CA ALA A 77 -5.32 5.69 -22.25
C ALA A 77 -4.56 5.22 -20.99
N VAL A 78 -3.51 4.41 -21.12
CA VAL A 78 -2.64 4.02 -20.00
C VAL A 78 -1.95 5.26 -19.41
N ARG A 79 -1.43 6.16 -20.26
CA ARG A 79 -0.78 7.42 -19.82
C ARG A 79 -1.74 8.34 -19.08
N ASP A 80 -2.99 8.44 -19.53
CA ASP A 80 -4.01 9.32 -18.94
C ASP A 80 -4.71 8.71 -17.73
N GLN A 81 -4.53 7.41 -17.46
CA GLN A 81 -5.16 6.72 -16.33
C GLN A 81 -4.67 7.33 -14.99
N PRO A 82 -5.59 7.88 -14.17
CA PRO A 82 -5.25 8.38 -12.84
C PRO A 82 -4.79 7.24 -11.93
N VAL A 83 -3.86 7.56 -11.02
CA VAL A 83 -3.35 6.62 -10.03
C VAL A 83 -4.10 6.70 -8.71
N HIS A 84 -4.05 5.64 -7.91
CA HIS A 84 -4.50 5.63 -6.53
C HIS A 84 -3.28 5.47 -5.63
N ARG A 85 -2.72 6.59 -5.14
CA ARG A 85 -1.54 6.63 -4.27
C ARG A 85 -1.91 6.28 -2.84
N ASP A 86 -1.86 4.98 -2.53
CA ASP A 86 -2.19 4.48 -1.20
C ASP A 86 -1.34 3.24 -0.84
N PRO A 87 -0.13 3.43 -0.28
CA PRO A 87 0.39 4.65 0.36
C PRO A 87 0.79 5.76 -0.63
N ASN A 88 0.74 7.01 -0.14
CA ASN A 88 1.35 8.17 -0.75
C ASN A 88 2.63 8.53 0.03
N PHE A 89 3.80 8.28 -0.55
CA PHE A 89 5.10 8.51 0.10
C PHE A 89 5.56 9.97 0.04
N ASP A 90 5.03 10.79 -0.88
CA ASP A 90 5.37 12.21 -0.92
C ASP A 90 4.72 12.96 0.25
N ALA A 91 3.50 12.57 0.59
CA ALA A 91 2.71 13.18 1.67
C ALA A 91 2.68 12.34 2.96
N LEU A 92 3.37 11.19 2.97
CA LEU A 92 3.39 10.22 4.05
C LEU A 92 2.00 9.95 4.65
N THR A 93 1.09 9.42 3.82
CA THR A 93 -0.27 9.10 4.26
C THR A 93 -0.73 7.77 3.68
N TYR A 94 -1.59 7.07 4.43
CA TYR A 94 -2.16 5.79 4.01
C TYR A 94 -3.61 5.66 4.48
N GLY A 95 -4.48 5.15 3.61
CA GLY A 95 -5.87 4.87 3.89
C GLY A 95 -6.23 3.40 3.67
N GLU A 96 -7.19 2.90 4.44
CA GLU A 96 -7.56 1.50 4.36
C GLU A 96 -8.96 1.22 4.89
N HIS A 97 -9.65 0.27 4.28
CA HIS A 97 -11.04 -0.10 4.58
C HIS A 97 -11.22 -1.60 4.84
N ARG A 98 -10.20 -2.43 4.57
CA ARG A 98 -10.21 -3.87 4.83
C ARG A 98 -10.29 -4.11 6.35
N PRO A 99 -11.28 -4.87 6.86
CA PRO A 99 -11.53 -5.00 8.31
C PRO A 99 -10.31 -5.44 9.12
N GLY A 100 -9.55 -6.42 8.62
CA GLY A 100 -8.36 -6.92 9.31
C GLY A 100 -7.19 -5.93 9.38
N TYR A 101 -7.17 -4.94 8.47
CA TYR A 101 -6.23 -3.83 8.49
C TYR A 101 -6.74 -2.72 9.39
N VAL A 102 -7.98 -2.27 9.19
CA VAL A 102 -8.63 -1.23 10.00
C VAL A 102 -8.54 -1.56 11.49
N ALA A 103 -8.78 -2.82 11.88
CA ALA A 103 -8.69 -3.26 13.26
C ALA A 103 -7.30 -3.05 13.89
N LYS A 104 -6.22 -3.13 13.09
CA LYS A 104 -4.84 -2.92 13.55
C LYS A 104 -4.41 -1.47 13.44
N LEU A 105 -4.76 -0.80 12.34
CA LEU A 105 -4.35 0.57 12.07
C LEU A 105 -5.01 1.56 13.02
N ARG A 106 -6.29 1.38 13.37
CA ARG A 106 -7.02 2.32 14.26
C ARG A 106 -6.47 2.39 15.70
N THR A 107 -5.61 1.45 16.07
CA THR A 107 -5.02 1.36 17.42
C THR A 107 -3.58 1.85 17.44
N LEU A 108 -3.08 2.42 16.34
CA LEU A 108 -1.73 2.97 16.30
C LEU A 108 -1.70 4.31 17.01
N GLU A 109 -0.57 4.59 17.64
CA GLU A 109 -0.28 5.83 18.35
C GLU A 109 0.86 6.58 17.66
N PRO A 110 0.99 7.90 17.86
CA PRO A 110 2.16 8.64 17.38
C PRO A 110 3.47 7.98 17.81
N GLY A 111 4.37 7.75 16.86
CA GLY A 111 5.62 7.02 17.07
C GLY A 111 5.58 5.52 16.74
N ASP A 112 4.40 4.93 16.51
CA ASP A 112 4.28 3.63 15.85
C ASP A 112 4.72 3.72 14.38
N VAL A 113 4.89 2.58 13.70
CA VAL A 113 5.26 2.54 12.28
C VAL A 113 4.22 1.79 11.45
N VAL A 114 3.91 2.35 10.29
CA VAL A 114 3.24 1.62 9.21
C VAL A 114 4.24 1.37 8.11
N ALA A 115 4.36 0.10 7.71
CA ALA A 115 5.35 -0.36 6.75
C ALA A 115 4.65 -1.14 5.64
N PHE A 116 5.13 -1.03 4.40
CA PHE A 116 4.40 -1.45 3.21
C PHE A 116 5.17 -2.52 2.46
N TYR A 117 4.48 -3.62 2.16
CA TYR A 117 5.07 -4.72 1.42
C TYR A 117 4.21 -5.16 0.24
N GLY A 118 4.89 -5.57 -0.83
CA GLY A 118 4.32 -5.86 -2.14
C GLY A 118 4.79 -7.22 -2.67
N GLY A 119 4.18 -7.66 -3.77
CA GLY A 119 4.53 -8.91 -4.42
C GLY A 119 5.27 -8.67 -5.73
N PHE A 120 6.61 -8.78 -5.72
CA PHE A 120 7.45 -8.48 -6.88
C PHE A 120 8.23 -9.72 -7.32
N PRO A 121 8.37 -9.98 -8.64
CA PRO A 121 9.42 -10.86 -9.15
C PRO A 121 10.80 -10.40 -8.65
N GLY A 122 11.71 -11.35 -8.48
CA GLY A 122 13.11 -11.08 -8.11
C GLY A 122 14.05 -11.28 -9.29
N PRO A 123 15.34 -10.97 -9.12
CA PRO A 123 16.34 -11.08 -10.19
C PRO A 123 16.50 -12.51 -10.70
N ASP A 124 16.38 -13.51 -9.81
CA ASP A 124 16.61 -14.91 -10.12
C ASP A 124 15.36 -15.64 -10.61
N SER A 125 14.19 -14.98 -10.60
CA SER A 125 12.94 -15.65 -10.95
C SER A 125 11.78 -14.68 -11.22
N SER A 126 10.98 -15.00 -12.24
CA SER A 126 9.64 -14.43 -12.44
C SER A 126 8.67 -14.75 -11.29
N TYR A 127 9.05 -15.69 -10.42
CA TYR A 127 8.35 -15.99 -9.20
C TYR A 127 8.38 -14.81 -8.23
N LYS A 128 7.20 -14.39 -7.78
CA LYS A 128 7.07 -13.24 -6.87
C LYS A 128 7.56 -13.57 -5.46
N HIS A 129 8.26 -12.66 -4.81
CA HIS A 129 8.46 -12.69 -3.35
C HIS A 129 7.72 -11.53 -2.70
N ARG A 130 7.63 -11.56 -1.36
CA ARG A 130 7.12 -10.43 -0.58
C ARG A 130 8.29 -9.55 -0.19
N TYR A 131 8.26 -8.31 -0.62
CA TYR A 131 9.29 -7.33 -0.33
C TYR A 131 8.68 -6.15 0.42
N LEU A 132 9.33 -5.74 1.49
CA LEU A 132 9.12 -4.45 2.12
C LEU A 132 9.72 -3.38 1.19
N PHE A 133 8.97 -2.31 0.94
CA PHE A 133 9.36 -1.29 -0.03
C PHE A 133 9.21 0.14 0.46
N GLY A 134 8.61 0.36 1.63
CA GLY A 134 8.50 1.68 2.22
C GLY A 134 7.90 1.63 3.61
N HIS A 135 7.98 2.74 4.34
CA HIS A 135 7.33 2.90 5.63
C HIS A 135 7.12 4.38 5.95
N PHE A 136 6.43 4.67 7.03
CA PHE A 136 6.52 5.95 7.71
C PHE A 136 6.19 5.80 9.20
N THR A 137 6.66 6.75 9.98
CA THR A 137 6.31 6.87 11.39
C THR A 137 4.95 7.54 11.53
N VAL A 138 4.06 7.01 12.37
CA VAL A 138 2.75 7.60 12.64
C VAL A 138 2.94 8.97 13.32
N ALA A 139 2.36 10.01 12.72
CA ALA A 139 2.49 11.38 13.20
C ALA A 139 1.43 11.74 14.25
N GLU A 140 0.19 11.33 13.98
CA GLU A 140 -0.99 11.61 14.80
C GLU A 140 -1.87 10.37 14.90
N THR A 141 -2.78 10.36 15.86
CA THR A 141 -3.77 9.28 16.01
C THR A 141 -4.54 9.08 14.70
N PRO A 142 -4.62 7.84 14.18
CA PRO A 142 -5.35 7.54 12.95
C PRO A 142 -6.81 7.97 13.01
N VAL A 143 -7.28 8.56 11.91
CA VAL A 143 -8.65 9.03 11.77
C VAL A 143 -9.52 7.88 11.27
N VAL A 144 -10.56 7.52 12.02
CA VAL A 144 -11.55 6.53 11.60
C VAL A 144 -12.80 7.25 11.08
N VAL A 145 -12.98 7.26 9.77
CA VAL A 145 -14.20 7.76 9.14
C VAL A 145 -15.20 6.62 9.07
N LYS A 146 -16.35 6.77 9.75
CA LYS A 146 -17.35 5.72 9.84
C LYS A 146 -18.49 5.93 8.83
N PRO A 147 -19.17 4.86 8.39
CA PRO A 147 -20.26 4.98 7.42
C PRO A 147 -21.38 5.93 7.83
N GLU A 148 -21.76 5.90 9.11
CA GLU A 148 -22.88 6.65 9.70
C GLU A 148 -22.61 8.14 9.88
N MET A 149 -21.36 8.59 9.70
CA MET A 149 -21.04 10.02 9.76
C MET A 149 -21.72 10.76 8.61
N ASP A 150 -22.19 11.98 8.87
CA ASP A 150 -22.69 12.81 7.79
C ASP A 150 -21.55 13.31 6.89
N ARG A 151 -21.90 13.81 5.70
CA ARG A 151 -20.93 14.25 4.70
C ARG A 151 -20.14 15.49 5.14
N THR A 152 -20.68 16.33 6.02
CA THR A 152 -19.99 17.53 6.51
C THR A 152 -18.87 17.12 7.46
N ASP A 153 -19.14 16.21 8.39
CA ASP A 153 -18.16 15.65 9.31
C ASP A 153 -17.06 14.88 8.57
N LYS A 154 -17.46 14.01 7.62
CA LYS A 154 -16.51 13.30 6.74
C LYS A 154 -15.58 14.27 6.02
N ARG A 155 -16.13 15.36 5.46
CA ARG A 155 -15.36 16.40 4.77
C ARG A 155 -14.39 17.09 5.70
N ALA A 156 -14.81 17.45 6.92
CA ALA A 156 -13.96 18.12 7.90
C ALA A 156 -12.77 17.24 8.32
N LEU A 157 -13.00 15.95 8.52
CA LEU A 157 -11.97 14.97 8.84
C LEU A 157 -10.97 14.79 7.68
N LEU A 158 -11.48 14.54 6.46
CA LEU A 158 -10.64 14.26 5.29
C LEU A 158 -9.86 15.47 4.78
N LYS A 159 -10.36 16.69 5.00
CA LYS A 159 -9.66 17.93 4.63
C LYS A 159 -8.31 18.10 5.34
N ARG A 160 -8.09 17.42 6.47
CA ARG A 160 -6.81 17.41 7.19
C ARG A 160 -5.72 16.59 6.49
N GLN A 161 -6.11 15.73 5.55
CA GLN A 161 -5.21 14.83 4.82
C GLN A 161 -5.57 14.86 3.33
N PRO A 162 -5.47 16.03 2.66
CA PRO A 162 -5.97 16.21 1.29
C PRO A 162 -5.23 15.35 0.26
N GLU A 163 -3.98 14.98 0.54
CA GLU A 163 -3.16 14.12 -0.32
C GLU A 163 -3.46 12.63 -0.16
N ASN A 164 -4.31 12.25 0.80
CA ASN A 164 -4.75 10.87 0.96
C ASN A 164 -5.73 10.49 -0.15
N ALA A 165 -5.56 9.30 -0.73
CA ALA A 165 -6.38 8.87 -1.85
C ALA A 165 -7.88 8.77 -1.53
N HIS A 166 -8.26 8.49 -0.28
CA HIS A 166 -9.67 8.48 0.14
C HIS A 166 -10.22 9.90 0.32
N ALA A 167 -9.40 10.87 0.70
CA ALA A 167 -9.79 12.27 0.70
C ALA A 167 -10.00 12.78 -0.74
N LYS A 168 -9.13 12.41 -1.68
CA LYS A 168 -9.28 12.73 -3.11
C LYS A 168 -10.51 12.10 -3.73
N ARG A 169 -10.82 10.84 -3.40
CA ARG A 169 -12.09 10.19 -3.79
C ARG A 169 -13.29 10.92 -3.23
N PHE A 170 -13.27 11.27 -1.94
CA PHE A 170 -14.37 12.04 -1.34
C PHE A 170 -14.56 13.40 -2.03
N ALA A 171 -13.48 14.09 -2.39
CA ALA A 171 -13.55 15.36 -3.11
C ALA A 171 -14.12 15.22 -4.53
N GLY A 172 -13.76 14.16 -5.26
CA GLY A 172 -14.24 13.90 -6.61
C GLY A 172 -15.65 13.32 -6.69
N TYR A 173 -16.03 12.46 -5.74
CA TYR A 173 -17.31 11.74 -5.75
C TYR A 173 -18.38 12.34 -4.84
N GLY A 174 -17.97 12.99 -3.75
CA GLY A 174 -18.89 13.57 -2.74
C GLY A 174 -19.17 12.67 -1.53
N ASP A 175 -18.70 11.42 -1.52
CA ASP A 175 -18.65 10.53 -0.36
C ASP A 175 -17.50 9.51 -0.49
N LEU A 176 -17.30 8.67 0.52
CA LEU A 176 -16.42 7.50 0.42
C LEU A 176 -17.20 6.33 -0.18
N TYR A 177 -16.67 5.67 -1.21
CA TYR A 177 -17.34 4.53 -1.87
C TYR A 177 -17.79 3.42 -0.93
N TYR A 178 -16.96 3.07 0.06
CA TYR A 178 -17.33 2.03 1.02
C TYR A 178 -18.40 2.48 2.04
N HIS A 179 -18.89 3.72 1.94
CA HIS A 179 -20.04 4.23 2.68
C HIS A 179 -21.26 4.45 1.78
N ASP A 180 -21.11 4.31 0.47
CA ASP A 180 -22.20 4.43 -0.50
C ASP A 180 -22.94 3.09 -0.63
N SER A 181 -24.24 3.12 -0.35
CA SER A 181 -25.13 1.97 -0.49
C SER A 181 -25.31 1.50 -1.93
N GLU A 182 -25.09 2.37 -2.93
CA GLU A 182 -25.11 1.97 -4.34
C GLU A 182 -23.87 1.14 -4.71
N PHE A 183 -22.77 1.31 -3.98
CA PHE A 183 -21.51 0.62 -4.22
C PHE A 183 -21.37 -0.67 -3.39
N THR A 184 -21.88 -0.69 -2.16
CA THR A 184 -21.76 -1.85 -1.26
C THR A 184 -22.96 -1.99 -0.32
N GLU A 185 -23.49 -3.20 -0.21
CA GLU A 185 -24.50 -3.55 0.80
C GLU A 185 -23.93 -3.63 2.23
N ARG A 186 -22.59 -3.65 2.36
CA ARG A 186 -21.88 -3.80 3.63
C ARG A 186 -20.89 -2.65 3.78
N PRO A 187 -21.36 -1.47 4.20
CA PRO A 187 -20.48 -0.32 4.34
C PRO A 187 -19.43 -0.57 5.43
N ARG A 188 -18.24 -0.02 5.24
CA ARG A 188 -17.08 -0.26 6.13
C ARG A 188 -16.39 1.03 6.50
N PRO A 189 -15.89 1.16 7.75
CA PRO A 189 -15.08 2.29 8.13
C PRO A 189 -13.80 2.36 7.29
N VAL A 190 -13.36 3.58 7.02
CA VAL A 190 -12.08 3.90 6.40
C VAL A 190 -11.17 4.51 7.46
N VAL A 191 -9.99 3.94 7.65
CA VAL A 191 -8.93 4.53 8.46
C VAL A 191 -8.02 5.35 7.57
N VAL A 192 -7.65 6.56 8.00
CA VAL A 192 -6.58 7.37 7.42
C VAL A 192 -5.47 7.51 8.47
N VAL A 193 -4.26 7.12 8.11
CA VAL A 193 -3.07 7.20 8.94
C VAL A 193 -2.19 8.35 8.44
N PRO A 194 -2.05 9.43 9.24
CA PRO A 194 -1.08 10.49 8.96
C PRO A 194 0.33 10.04 9.39
N GLY A 195 1.29 10.24 8.52
CA GLY A 195 2.68 9.87 8.71
C GLY A 195 3.62 11.07 8.80
N ARG A 196 4.84 10.79 9.25
CA ARG A 196 5.98 11.71 9.31
C ARG A 196 7.27 10.92 9.15
N ASP A 197 8.36 11.66 9.01
CA ASP A 197 9.70 11.10 9.06
C ASP A 197 10.04 10.47 10.44
N PRO A 198 10.90 9.44 10.48
CA PRO A 198 11.49 8.75 9.32
C PRO A 198 10.42 7.98 8.52
N GLY A 199 10.46 8.13 7.20
CA GLY A 199 9.53 7.51 6.27
C GLY A 199 9.91 7.73 4.82
N GLY A 200 9.08 7.19 3.93
CA GLY A 200 9.27 7.25 2.49
C GLY A 200 9.44 5.87 1.87
N LEU A 201 9.81 5.90 0.59
CA LEU A 201 10.15 4.72 -0.19
C LEU A 201 11.57 4.27 0.16
N LEU A 202 11.79 2.96 0.31
CA LEU A 202 13.14 2.44 0.57
C LEU A 202 14.03 2.60 -0.66
N GLU A 203 15.32 2.84 -0.46
CA GLU A 203 16.33 2.79 -1.54
C GLU A 203 16.40 1.39 -2.16
N ARG A 204 16.43 0.35 -1.31
CA ARG A 204 16.33 -1.04 -1.74
C ARG A 204 15.17 -1.79 -1.09
N ALA A 205 14.52 -2.62 -1.87
CA ALA A 205 13.47 -3.50 -1.40
C ALA A 205 14.04 -4.63 -0.53
N ILE A 206 13.46 -4.83 0.66
CA ILE A 206 13.91 -5.87 1.59
C ILE A 206 13.02 -7.11 1.42
N ARG A 207 13.60 -8.24 0.99
CA ARG A 207 12.87 -9.49 0.85
C ARG A 207 12.43 -10.02 2.22
N MET A 208 11.11 -10.07 2.44
CA MET A 208 10.51 -10.58 3.66
C MET A 208 10.23 -12.06 3.60
N SER A 209 9.80 -12.57 2.44
CA SER A 209 9.36 -13.96 2.31
C SER A 209 10.51 -14.94 2.08
N GLY A 210 10.45 -16.08 2.77
CA GLY A 210 11.31 -17.25 2.53
C GLY A 210 10.74 -18.17 1.44
N ARG A 211 10.47 -19.42 1.80
CA ARG A 211 9.87 -20.45 0.92
C ARG A 211 8.34 -20.28 0.82
N ARG A 212 7.77 -20.71 -0.31
CA ARG A 212 6.30 -20.85 -0.50
C ARG A 212 5.80 -22.17 0.06
N ARG A 213 4.53 -22.21 0.46
CA ARG A 213 3.77 -23.47 0.55
C ARG A 213 2.43 -23.29 -0.17
N GLY A 214 2.14 -24.15 -1.15
CA GLY A 214 0.91 -24.03 -1.95
C GLY A 214 0.85 -22.68 -2.70
N PRO A 215 -0.22 -21.88 -2.62
CA PRO A 215 -0.30 -20.52 -3.18
C PRO A 215 0.23 -19.41 -2.23
N ASN A 216 0.68 -19.78 -1.03
CA ASN A 216 0.89 -18.85 0.06
C ASN A 216 2.37 -18.55 0.34
N TYR A 217 2.65 -17.29 0.65
CA TYR A 217 3.94 -16.77 1.04
C TYR A 217 4.05 -16.71 2.56
N TYR A 218 5.24 -17.02 3.08
CA TYR A 218 5.54 -16.98 4.51
C TYR A 218 6.79 -16.16 4.75
N MET A 219 6.80 -15.41 5.86
CA MET A 219 7.95 -14.64 6.31
C MET A 219 9.14 -15.58 6.54
N SER A 220 10.34 -15.14 6.15
CA SER A 220 11.58 -15.88 6.44
C SER A 220 11.91 -15.81 7.93
N GLU A 221 12.54 -16.85 8.48
CA GLU A 221 12.88 -16.90 9.91
C GLU A 221 13.78 -15.73 10.32
N THR A 222 14.73 -15.30 9.48
CA THR A 222 15.58 -14.14 9.77
C THR A 222 14.79 -12.84 9.95
N VAL A 223 13.68 -12.68 9.22
CA VAL A 223 12.78 -11.51 9.36
C VAL A 223 11.80 -11.71 10.51
N VAL A 224 11.39 -12.95 10.81
CA VAL A 224 10.59 -13.27 12.00
C VAL A 224 11.38 -12.93 13.27
N ASP A 225 12.64 -13.32 13.34
CA ASP A 225 13.51 -13.06 14.48
C ASP A 225 13.73 -11.56 14.69
N ALA A 226 13.87 -10.80 13.60
CA ALA A 226 14.08 -9.36 13.66
C ALA A 226 12.80 -8.56 13.97
N LEU A 227 11.63 -8.97 13.46
CA LEU A 227 10.39 -8.18 13.54
C LEU A 227 9.34 -8.74 14.50
N ALA A 228 9.58 -9.89 15.10
CA ALA A 228 8.69 -10.55 16.07
C ALA A 228 7.19 -10.49 15.69
N PRO A 229 6.77 -11.02 14.53
CA PRO A 229 5.38 -10.97 14.09
C PRO A 229 4.46 -11.72 15.06
N GLN A 230 3.35 -11.08 15.44
CA GLN A 230 2.44 -11.59 16.46
C GLN A 230 1.49 -12.69 15.96
N SER A 231 1.35 -12.84 14.63
CA SER A 231 0.49 -13.87 14.03
C SER A 231 1.35 -14.95 13.37
N ARG A 232 1.15 -16.20 13.78
CA ARG A 232 1.77 -17.39 13.20
C ARG A 232 0.71 -18.46 12.93
N THR A 233 0.97 -19.26 11.91
CA THR A 233 0.27 -20.50 11.58
C THR A 233 1.26 -21.67 11.74
N ASP A 234 0.81 -22.91 11.56
CA ASP A 234 1.69 -24.09 11.51
C ASP A 234 2.79 -23.99 10.43
N ASN A 235 2.58 -23.12 9.43
CA ASN A 235 3.51 -22.86 8.35
C ASN A 235 4.39 -21.60 8.57
N GLY A 236 4.28 -20.95 9.74
CA GLY A 236 4.93 -19.68 10.06
C GLY A 236 4.03 -18.46 9.87
N THR A 237 4.62 -17.26 9.82
CA THR A 237 3.89 -16.00 9.62
C THR A 237 3.46 -15.86 8.17
N HIS A 238 2.15 -15.82 7.94
CA HIS A 238 1.56 -15.73 6.61
C HIS A 238 1.71 -14.32 6.02
N LEU A 239 2.26 -14.23 4.82
CA LEU A 239 2.38 -13.00 4.00
C LEU A 239 1.51 -13.06 2.73
N GLY A 240 0.52 -13.96 2.73
CA GLY A 240 -0.61 -13.92 1.82
C GLY A 240 -0.63 -14.98 0.72
N GLY A 241 -1.83 -15.16 0.18
CA GLY A 241 -2.15 -15.21 -1.25
C GLY A 241 -2.92 -13.93 -1.61
N PHE A 242 -3.89 -13.58 -0.76
CA PHE A 242 -4.32 -12.20 -0.47
C PHE A 242 -3.41 -11.60 0.63
N LYS A 243 -2.75 -10.46 0.39
CA LYS A 243 -1.73 -9.89 1.29
C LYS A 243 -2.37 -9.40 2.61
N PRO A 244 -2.05 -9.96 3.81
CA PRO A 244 -2.65 -9.53 5.09
C PRO A 244 -1.91 -8.35 5.74
N ALA A 245 -2.53 -7.73 6.75
CA ALA A 245 -1.82 -6.86 7.68
C ALA A 245 -1.20 -7.69 8.81
N VAL A 246 0.08 -7.49 9.12
CA VAL A 246 0.82 -8.21 10.17
C VAL A 246 1.25 -7.23 11.25
N ARG A 247 0.94 -7.53 12.52
CA ARG A 247 1.41 -6.75 13.68
C ARG A 247 2.72 -7.35 14.17
N CYS A 248 3.69 -6.49 14.43
CA CYS A 248 5.04 -6.85 14.84
C CYS A 248 5.29 -6.31 16.26
N ALA A 249 5.89 -7.14 17.12
CA ALA A 249 6.19 -6.82 18.51
C ALA A 249 7.58 -6.18 18.67
N VAL A 250 7.87 -5.22 17.80
CA VAL A 250 9.06 -4.37 17.86
C VAL A 250 8.64 -2.91 17.90
N THR A 251 9.49 -2.09 18.49
CA THR A 251 9.37 -0.64 18.52
C THR A 251 9.59 -0.03 17.12
N GLY A 252 9.19 1.23 16.96
CA GLY A 252 9.48 1.97 15.72
C GLY A 252 10.98 2.13 15.49
N GLU A 253 11.76 2.34 16.56
CA GLU A 253 13.22 2.49 16.51
C GLU A 253 13.90 1.20 16.03
N GLU A 254 13.58 0.05 16.63
CA GLU A 254 14.09 -1.26 16.22
C GLU A 254 13.75 -1.58 14.75
N PHE A 255 12.56 -1.17 14.29
CA PHE A 255 12.19 -1.33 12.88
C PHE A 255 12.99 -0.43 11.95
N VAL A 256 13.20 0.83 12.31
CA VAL A 256 13.99 1.77 11.50
C VAL A 256 15.44 1.31 11.42
N GLU A 257 16.00 0.77 12.51
CA GLU A 257 17.33 0.14 12.51
C GLU A 257 17.37 -1.08 11.58
N PHE A 258 16.38 -1.99 11.68
CA PHE A 258 16.25 -3.14 10.79
C PHE A 258 16.25 -2.75 9.31
N VAL A 259 15.55 -1.66 8.97
CA VAL A 259 15.52 -1.09 7.62
C VAL A 259 16.87 -0.50 7.24
N GLY A 260 17.48 0.33 8.09
CA GLY A 260 18.75 1.02 7.80
C GLY A 260 19.92 0.08 7.55
N GLU A 261 19.91 -1.12 8.13
CA GLU A 261 20.92 -2.16 7.88
C GLU A 261 20.76 -2.87 6.51
N ARG A 262 19.60 -2.73 5.86
CA ARG A 262 19.19 -3.58 4.72
C ARG A 262 18.72 -2.82 3.49
N ALA A 263 18.34 -1.55 3.62
CA ALA A 263 17.80 -0.70 2.57
C ALA A 263 18.87 0.16 1.89
#